data_AF-A0A973D7H0-F1
#
_entry.id   AF-A0A973D7H0-F1
#
_cell.length_a   1.000
_cell.length_b   1.000
_cell.length_c   1.000
_cell.angle_alpha   90.00
_cell.angle_beta   90.00
_cell.angle_gamma   90.00
#
_symmetry.space_group_name_H-M   'P 1'
#
loop_
_entity.id
_entity.type
_entity.pdbx_description
1 polymer ?
#
loop_
_entity_poly.entity_id
_entity_poly.type
_entity_poly.pdbx_seq_one_letter_code
_entity_poly.pdbx_strand_id
1 'polypeptide(L)'
;MPGPLHRRTFLRGLGTAMALPWLEAMTPLARWAEATTEISSPLRSAFLFIPNGVHQPQWAPSGIGKDWVASPLLESLSAVRDDVLVISGLAHHNAKALGDGPGDHARSAACYLTGAHPFKTSGSDIRAGVSVDQIIATATGSHTLLPSLQLGTEGGRQSGNCDSGYSCAYSSNISWQSSDRPIPHETQPRRVFERMFLRGTKGETRTARLQRLARRSSIIDFVLEDAKRLELGLGTEDRRKLDEYLGGVRDIERRIERLEELDAIQQQDESLPDFSAATPSNISEHIRLMHELMIIAFRLDLTRVIT
;
A
#
# COMPACT_ATOMS: atom_id res chain seq x y z
N MET A 1 -20.80 -31.07 -12.34
CA MET A 1 -20.49 -29.92 -11.48
C MET A 1 -19.12 -29.42 -11.88
N PRO A 2 -18.94 -28.14 -12.27
CA PRO A 2 -17.60 -27.60 -12.46
C PRO A 2 -16.82 -27.75 -11.15
N GLY A 3 -15.54 -28.14 -11.25
CA GLY A 3 -14.66 -28.29 -10.08
C GLY A 3 -14.43 -26.97 -9.35
N PRO A 4 -13.78 -26.99 -8.17
CA PRO A 4 -13.54 -25.78 -7.39
C PRO A 4 -12.72 -24.74 -8.18
N LEU A 5 -13.10 -23.47 -8.08
CA LEU A 5 -12.39 -22.35 -8.70
C LEU A 5 -11.00 -22.20 -8.08
N HIS A 6 -9.98 -21.99 -8.90
CA HIS A 6 -8.63 -21.80 -8.36
C HIS A 6 -8.44 -20.37 -7.81
N ARG A 7 -7.65 -20.18 -6.72
CA ARG A 7 -7.28 -18.84 -6.20
C ARG A 7 -6.55 -17.93 -7.20
N ARG A 8 -6.02 -18.51 -8.27
CA ARG A 8 -5.34 -17.81 -9.37
C ARG A 8 -6.25 -17.61 -10.58
N THR A 9 -7.56 -17.72 -10.40
CA THR A 9 -8.53 -17.29 -11.39
C THR A 9 -8.58 -15.76 -11.38
N PHE A 10 -8.53 -15.17 -12.57
CA PHE A 10 -8.63 -13.74 -12.79
C PHE A 10 -9.79 -13.48 -13.74
N LEU A 11 -10.52 -12.39 -13.53
CA LEU A 11 -11.38 -11.83 -14.58
C LEU A 11 -10.50 -11.24 -15.67
N ARG A 12 -10.81 -11.53 -16.92
CA ARG A 12 -9.98 -11.13 -18.07
C ARG A 12 -10.82 -10.40 -19.12
N GLY A 13 -10.20 -9.42 -19.77
CA GLY A 13 -10.74 -8.83 -20.99
C GLY A 13 -9.85 -7.71 -21.51
N LEU A 14 -9.84 -7.46 -22.82
CA LEU A 14 -9.00 -6.48 -23.54
C LEU A 14 -7.67 -6.08 -22.86
N GLY A 15 -6.81 -7.05 -22.55
CA GLY A 15 -5.48 -6.81 -21.95
C GLY A 15 -5.45 -6.58 -20.44
N THR A 16 -6.60 -6.60 -19.78
CA THR A 16 -6.80 -6.47 -18.33
C THR A 16 -6.94 -7.84 -17.68
N ALA A 17 -6.36 -7.99 -16.48
CA ALA A 17 -6.59 -9.13 -15.60
C ALA A 17 -6.83 -8.63 -14.17
N MET A 18 -7.98 -8.96 -13.60
CA MET A 18 -8.36 -8.57 -12.24
C MET A 18 -8.46 -9.80 -11.33
N ALA A 19 -7.74 -9.77 -10.21
CA ALA A 19 -7.80 -10.84 -9.23
C ALA A 19 -9.20 -10.90 -8.60
N LEU A 20 -9.62 -12.10 -8.20
CA LEU A 20 -10.88 -12.29 -7.49
C LEU A 20 -10.66 -12.22 -5.98
N PRO A 21 -11.62 -11.70 -5.20
CA PRO A 21 -11.64 -11.92 -3.76
C PRO A 21 -11.79 -13.41 -3.46
N TRP A 22 -11.57 -13.80 -2.21
CA TRP A 22 -11.85 -15.18 -1.80
C TRP A 22 -13.35 -15.49 -1.95
N LEU A 23 -13.65 -16.51 -2.76
CA LEU A 23 -14.99 -17.04 -2.98
C LEU A 23 -15.07 -18.46 -2.39
N GLU A 24 -16.22 -18.84 -1.83
CA GLU A 24 -16.46 -20.19 -1.29
C GLU A 24 -16.40 -21.25 -2.38
N ALA A 25 -16.71 -20.90 -3.62
CA ALA A 25 -16.50 -21.74 -4.80
C ALA A 25 -15.03 -22.09 -5.03
N MET A 26 -14.08 -21.43 -4.36
CA MET A 26 -12.65 -21.79 -4.36
C MET A 26 -12.28 -22.85 -3.32
N THR A 27 -13.21 -23.26 -2.48
CA THR A 27 -13.02 -24.33 -1.49
C THR A 27 -13.40 -25.67 -2.11
N PRO A 28 -12.49 -26.68 -2.16
CA PRO A 28 -12.85 -28.00 -2.68
C PRO A 28 -13.95 -28.64 -1.84
N LEU A 29 -15.01 -29.15 -2.50
CA LEU A 29 -16.11 -29.90 -1.87
C LEU A 29 -15.61 -31.08 -1.02
N ALA A 30 -14.47 -31.68 -1.37
CA ALA A 30 -13.84 -32.77 -0.62
C ALA A 30 -13.31 -32.38 0.78
N ARG A 31 -13.17 -31.08 1.08
CA ARG A 31 -12.70 -30.60 2.41
C ARG A 31 -13.81 -30.46 3.45
N TRP A 32 -15.07 -30.69 3.09
CA TRP A 32 -16.16 -30.77 4.06
C TRP A 32 -16.14 -32.10 4.84
N ALA A 33 -15.40 -33.10 4.37
CA ALA A 33 -15.23 -34.40 5.03
C ALA A 33 -13.97 -34.49 5.92
N GLU A 34 -13.00 -33.57 5.78
CA GLU A 34 -11.78 -33.50 6.60
C GLU A 34 -11.68 -32.13 7.27
N ALA A 35 -12.38 -31.98 8.39
CA ALA A 35 -12.34 -30.81 9.26
C ALA A 35 -11.02 -30.70 10.07
N THR A 36 -9.86 -30.82 9.44
CA THR A 36 -8.56 -30.88 10.15
C THR A 36 -7.45 -30.00 9.59
N THR A 37 -7.67 -29.27 8.49
CA THR A 37 -6.74 -28.21 8.07
C THR A 37 -7.45 -26.87 8.10
N GLU A 38 -7.21 -26.09 9.16
CA GLU A 38 -7.59 -24.67 9.21
C GLU A 38 -7.16 -23.98 7.90
N ILE A 39 -8.11 -23.34 7.23
CA ILE A 39 -7.79 -22.46 6.10
C ILE A 39 -7.14 -21.21 6.71
N SER A 40 -5.82 -21.25 6.95
CA SER A 40 -5.11 -20.08 7.45
C SER A 40 -5.10 -19.01 6.35
N SER A 41 -5.73 -17.87 6.61
CA SER A 41 -5.58 -16.68 5.76
C SER A 41 -4.10 -16.33 5.64
N PRO A 42 -3.59 -15.92 4.46
CA PRO A 42 -2.20 -15.50 4.33
C PRO A 42 -1.84 -14.43 5.36
N LEU A 43 -0.71 -14.58 6.04
CA LEU A 43 -0.18 -13.53 6.89
C LEU A 43 0.28 -12.36 6.02
N ARG A 44 -0.07 -11.15 6.44
CA ARG A 44 0.19 -9.89 5.74
C ARG A 44 0.83 -8.92 6.72
N SER A 45 1.78 -8.14 6.25
CA SER A 45 2.50 -7.14 7.04
C SER A 45 2.33 -5.77 6.40
N ALA A 46 1.96 -4.78 7.22
CA ALA A 46 1.92 -3.37 6.84
C ALA A 46 2.79 -2.56 7.80
N PHE A 47 3.64 -1.70 7.27
CA PHE A 47 4.48 -0.80 8.07
C PHE A 47 4.06 0.63 7.79
N LEU A 48 3.36 1.25 8.75
CA LEU A 48 2.93 2.64 8.61
C LEU A 48 3.96 3.57 9.25
N PHE A 49 4.29 4.67 8.57
CA PHE A 49 5.21 5.69 9.06
C PHE A 49 4.49 7.05 9.13
N ILE A 50 4.65 7.74 10.25
CA ILE A 50 4.10 9.08 10.46
C ILE A 50 5.30 10.04 10.56
N PRO A 51 5.64 10.76 9.46
CA PRO A 51 6.75 11.69 9.45
C PRO A 51 6.60 12.75 10.55
N ASN A 52 7.71 13.13 11.18
CA ASN A 52 7.76 14.05 12.34
C ASN A 52 7.02 13.55 13.60
N GLY A 53 6.44 12.36 13.56
CA GLY A 53 5.79 11.72 14.69
C GLY A 53 4.44 12.32 15.05
N VAL A 54 4.12 12.26 16.34
CA VAL A 54 2.81 12.57 16.90
C VAL A 54 2.96 13.42 18.14
N HIS A 55 1.89 14.12 18.53
CA HIS A 55 1.86 14.84 19.80
C HIS A 55 1.82 13.84 20.97
N GLN A 56 3.01 13.51 21.51
CA GLN A 56 3.23 12.44 22.50
C GLN A 56 2.25 12.46 23.70
N PRO A 57 1.94 13.61 24.33
CA PRO A 57 0.99 13.64 25.45
C PRO A 57 -0.42 13.13 25.11
N GLN A 58 -0.81 13.15 23.83
CA GLN A 58 -2.11 12.65 23.36
C GLN A 58 -2.01 11.29 22.65
N TRP A 59 -0.81 10.75 22.46
CA TRP A 59 -0.56 9.44 21.83
C TRP A 59 -0.31 8.32 22.85
N ALA A 60 0.41 8.62 23.94
CA ALA A 60 0.77 7.59 24.91
C ALA A 60 -0.49 7.09 25.65
N PRO A 61 -0.80 5.78 25.60
CA PRO A 61 -1.88 5.22 26.40
C PRO A 61 -1.50 5.18 27.88
N SER A 62 -2.50 4.96 28.73
CA SER A 62 -2.30 4.65 30.15
C SER A 62 -2.69 3.21 30.46
N GLY A 63 -2.34 2.66 31.63
CA GLY A 63 -2.58 1.26 31.96
C GLY A 63 -1.58 0.29 31.31
N ILE A 64 -1.66 -0.99 31.64
CA ILE A 64 -0.71 -2.04 31.21
C ILE A 64 -1.48 -3.31 30.83
N GLY A 65 -0.93 -4.07 29.87
CA GLY A 65 -1.47 -5.37 29.49
C GLY A 65 -2.86 -5.23 28.89
N LYS A 66 -3.82 -6.03 29.35
CA LYS A 66 -5.20 -5.99 28.85
C LYS A 66 -6.01 -4.80 29.37
N ASP A 67 -5.48 -4.02 30.31
CA ASP A 67 -6.18 -2.91 30.96
C ASP A 67 -5.74 -1.53 30.43
N TRP A 68 -5.06 -1.49 29.28
CA TRP A 68 -4.63 -0.23 28.69
C TRP A 68 -5.81 0.63 28.22
N VAL A 69 -5.74 1.93 28.45
CA VAL A 69 -6.76 2.91 28.09
C VAL A 69 -6.24 3.73 26.92
N ALA A 70 -7.04 3.80 25.86
CA ALA A 70 -6.71 4.59 24.67
C ALA A 70 -6.58 6.08 25.02
N SER A 71 -5.54 6.71 24.47
CA SER A 71 -5.39 8.17 24.49
C SER A 71 -6.25 8.79 23.38
N PRO A 72 -6.43 10.12 23.34
CA PRO A 72 -7.24 10.78 22.32
C PRO A 72 -6.85 10.42 20.87
N LEU A 73 -5.54 10.29 20.58
CA LEU A 73 -5.08 9.93 19.23
C LEU A 73 -5.22 8.43 18.89
N LEU A 74 -5.51 7.59 19.88
CA LEU A 74 -5.73 6.15 19.70
C LEU A 74 -7.20 5.75 19.81
N GLU A 75 -8.11 6.71 20.02
CA GLU A 75 -9.55 6.46 20.21
C GLU A 75 -10.17 5.72 19.01
N SER A 76 -9.71 6.01 17.79
CA SER A 76 -10.16 5.34 16.56
C SER A 76 -9.87 3.83 16.53
N LEU A 77 -8.94 3.33 17.35
CA LEU A 77 -8.62 1.91 17.47
C LEU A 77 -9.50 1.16 18.47
N SER A 78 -10.41 1.86 19.17
CA SER A 78 -11.23 1.25 20.24
C SER A 78 -12.05 0.05 19.77
N ALA A 79 -12.53 0.07 18.51
CA ALA A 79 -13.31 -1.01 17.93
C ALA A 79 -12.50 -2.30 17.69
N VAL A 80 -11.17 -2.21 17.63
CA VAL A 80 -10.24 -3.32 17.40
C VAL A 80 -9.22 -3.44 18.53
N ARG A 81 -9.54 -2.90 19.70
CA ARG A 81 -8.62 -2.76 20.84
C ARG A 81 -7.96 -4.08 21.25
N ASP A 82 -8.72 -5.18 21.22
CA ASP A 82 -8.24 -6.49 21.65
C ASP A 82 -7.24 -7.12 20.65
N ASP A 83 -7.17 -6.57 19.43
CA ASP A 83 -6.20 -6.95 18.39
C ASP A 83 -4.98 -6.01 18.33
N VAL A 84 -4.93 -4.98 19.19
CA VAL A 84 -3.90 -3.94 19.17
C VAL A 84 -2.99 -4.03 20.40
N LEU A 85 -1.68 -4.04 20.14
CA LEU A 85 -0.66 -3.87 21.16
C LEU A 85 0.00 -2.51 21.01
N VAL A 86 -0.02 -1.72 22.08
CA VAL A 86 0.74 -0.46 22.15
C VAL A 86 1.96 -0.67 23.03
N ILE A 87 3.15 -0.68 22.41
CA ILE A 87 4.40 -0.93 23.10
C ILE A 87 5.12 0.40 23.34
N SER A 88 5.39 0.70 24.61
CA SER A 88 6.11 1.90 25.04
C SER A 88 7.55 1.58 25.47
N GLY A 89 8.41 2.61 25.52
CA GLY A 89 9.80 2.46 25.96
C GLY A 89 10.76 1.92 24.89
N LEU A 90 10.31 1.76 23.65
CA LEU A 90 11.18 1.44 22.51
C LEU A 90 11.79 2.71 21.92
N ALA A 91 13.06 2.63 21.52
CA ALA A 91 13.76 3.70 20.83
C ALA A 91 14.76 3.13 19.83
N HIS A 92 14.83 3.73 18.65
CA HIS A 92 15.91 3.45 17.70
C HIS A 92 17.18 4.15 18.16
N HIS A 93 18.06 3.44 18.86
CA HIS A 93 19.37 3.98 19.26
C HIS A 93 20.16 4.51 18.06
N ASN A 94 20.10 3.79 16.94
CA ASN A 94 20.77 4.13 15.69
C ASN A 94 20.15 5.33 14.95
N ALA A 95 18.99 5.84 15.38
CA ALA A 95 18.44 7.10 14.86
C ALA A 95 18.98 8.34 15.59
N LYS A 96 19.70 8.16 16.71
CA LYS A 96 20.35 9.27 17.45
C LYS A 96 21.48 9.87 16.62
N ALA A 97 21.93 11.06 17.02
CA ALA A 97 23.03 11.75 16.35
C ALA A 97 24.32 10.93 16.27
N LEU A 98 24.69 10.20 17.32
CA LEU A 98 25.91 9.36 17.37
C LEU A 98 27.20 10.06 16.88
N GLY A 99 27.29 11.39 17.05
CA GLY A 99 28.41 12.21 16.60
C GLY A 99 28.16 13.03 15.32
N ASP A 100 27.09 12.73 14.58
CA ASP A 100 26.75 13.39 13.32
C ASP A 100 26.12 14.79 13.50
N GLY A 101 25.71 15.16 14.72
CA GLY A 101 25.00 16.41 14.97
C GLY A 101 23.56 16.39 14.41
N PRO A 102 23.00 17.52 13.94
CA PRO A 102 21.63 17.58 13.44
C PRO A 102 21.45 16.68 12.20
N GLY A 103 20.21 16.24 11.97
CA GLY A 103 19.89 15.25 10.93
C GLY A 103 18.77 14.28 11.31
N ASP A 104 17.92 14.67 12.26
CA ASP A 104 17.00 13.77 12.93
C ASP A 104 15.89 13.26 12.01
N HIS A 105 15.47 14.04 11.01
CA HIS A 105 14.46 13.62 10.05
C HIS A 105 15.02 12.51 9.15
N ALA A 106 16.20 12.74 8.56
CA ALA A 106 16.89 11.75 7.73
C ALA A 106 17.19 10.46 8.50
N ARG A 107 17.69 10.57 9.74
CA ARG A 107 17.96 9.41 10.58
C ARG A 107 16.71 8.66 10.98
N SER A 108 15.62 9.37 11.32
CA SER A 108 14.37 8.71 11.73
C SER A 108 13.78 7.84 10.63
N ALA A 109 13.68 8.37 9.40
CA ALA A 109 13.12 7.65 8.27
C ALA A 109 14.03 6.48 7.84
N ALA A 110 15.33 6.73 7.65
CA ALA A 110 16.26 5.71 7.21
C ALA A 110 16.42 4.57 8.24
N CYS A 111 16.36 4.87 9.54
CA CYS A 111 16.54 3.87 10.60
C CYS A 111 15.28 3.05 10.90
N TYR A 112 14.07 3.55 10.57
CA TYR A 112 12.81 2.96 11.02
C TYR A 112 12.70 1.45 10.70
N LEU A 113 12.82 1.07 9.43
CA LEU A 113 12.70 -0.33 9.02
C LEU A 113 14.04 -1.04 8.85
N THR A 114 15.15 -0.31 8.81
CA THR A 114 16.49 -0.89 8.65
C THR A 114 17.16 -1.21 9.98
N GLY A 115 16.78 -0.49 11.05
CA GLY A 115 17.50 -0.49 12.32
C GLY A 115 18.94 0.02 12.24
N ALA A 116 19.38 0.54 11.10
CA ALA A 116 20.76 0.96 10.84
C ALA A 116 20.93 2.48 11.02
N HIS A 117 22.12 2.90 11.46
CA HIS A 117 22.48 4.30 11.47
C HIS A 117 22.91 4.68 10.04
N PRO A 118 22.22 5.62 9.36
CA PRO A 118 22.59 5.98 8.00
C PRO A 118 23.94 6.69 7.99
N PHE A 119 24.79 6.38 7.01
CA PHE A 119 26.04 7.05 6.80
C PHE A 119 25.80 8.51 6.42
N LYS A 120 26.37 9.45 7.19
CA LYS A 120 26.24 10.88 6.89
C LYS A 120 26.95 11.26 5.60
N THR A 121 26.14 11.50 4.58
CA THR A 121 26.59 12.01 3.28
C THR A 121 25.44 12.73 2.62
N SER A 122 25.72 13.81 1.90
CA SER A 122 24.79 14.46 0.96
C SER A 122 24.99 14.00 -0.49
N GLY A 123 25.96 13.11 -0.72
CA GLY A 123 26.33 12.56 -2.01
C GLY A 123 25.55 11.30 -2.39
N SER A 124 26.07 10.57 -3.38
CA SER A 124 25.50 9.33 -3.89
C SER A 124 25.96 8.08 -3.15
N ASP A 125 26.95 8.19 -2.26
CA ASP A 125 27.53 7.11 -1.45
C ASP A 125 26.67 6.79 -0.21
N ILE A 126 25.35 6.81 -0.40
CA ILE A 126 24.38 6.53 0.64
C ILE A 126 24.52 5.09 1.14
N ARG A 127 24.47 4.92 2.46
CA ARG A 127 24.54 3.63 3.14
C ARG A 127 23.64 3.63 4.37
N ALA A 128 22.72 2.69 4.44
CA ALA A 128 21.90 2.31 5.57
C ALA A 128 21.94 0.77 5.72
N GLY A 129 20.79 0.11 5.85
CA GLY A 129 20.66 -1.35 5.91
C GLY A 129 19.53 -1.86 5.01
N VAL A 130 19.43 -3.18 4.84
CA VAL A 130 18.24 -3.81 4.24
C VAL A 130 17.08 -3.64 5.21
N SER A 131 15.93 -3.20 4.73
CA SER A 131 14.76 -2.99 5.58
C SER A 131 13.97 -4.28 5.81
N VAL A 132 13.33 -4.41 6.97
CA VAL A 132 12.59 -5.61 7.38
C VAL A 132 11.45 -5.96 6.43
N ASP A 133 10.77 -4.97 5.86
CA ASP A 133 9.73 -5.17 4.86
C ASP A 133 10.29 -5.86 3.60
N GLN A 134 11.51 -5.52 3.17
CA GLN A 134 12.14 -6.16 2.02
C GLN A 134 12.68 -7.57 2.34
N ILE A 135 13.06 -7.83 3.59
CA ILE A 135 13.36 -9.19 4.05
C ILE A 135 12.09 -10.07 3.95
N ILE A 136 10.94 -9.56 4.41
CA ILE A 136 9.65 -10.27 4.33
C ILE A 136 9.22 -10.42 2.86
N ALA A 137 9.38 -9.38 2.04
CA ALA A 137 9.04 -9.40 0.61
C ALA A 137 9.85 -10.45 -0.15
N THR A 138 11.13 -10.61 0.19
CA THR A 138 12.00 -11.65 -0.39
C THR A 138 11.53 -13.05 -0.02
N ALA A 139 11.12 -13.26 1.24
CA ALA A 139 10.65 -14.56 1.72
C ALA A 139 9.26 -14.93 1.15
N THR A 140 8.38 -13.95 0.94
CA THR A 140 6.97 -14.18 0.61
C THR A 140 6.60 -13.88 -0.84
N GLY A 141 7.43 -13.16 -1.58
CA GLY A 141 7.11 -12.61 -2.90
C GLY A 141 6.90 -13.64 -4.01
N SER A 142 7.31 -14.90 -3.81
CA SER A 142 7.00 -16.00 -4.74
C SER A 142 5.53 -16.43 -4.69
N HIS A 143 4.79 -16.05 -3.64
CA HIS A 143 3.38 -16.39 -3.46
C HIS A 143 2.42 -15.35 -4.03
N THR A 144 2.89 -14.14 -4.31
CA THR A 144 2.05 -12.99 -4.69
C THR A 144 2.48 -12.39 -6.03
N LEU A 145 1.62 -11.59 -6.64
CA LEU A 145 1.92 -10.92 -7.92
C LEU A 145 2.98 -9.82 -7.75
N LEU A 146 2.88 -9.07 -6.66
CA LEU A 146 3.77 -8.00 -6.26
C LEU A 146 4.52 -8.46 -4.99
N PRO A 147 5.85 -8.52 -5.00
CA PRO A 147 6.63 -8.90 -3.82
C PRO A 147 6.40 -7.96 -2.63
N SER A 148 6.29 -6.66 -2.91
CA SER A 148 5.91 -5.61 -1.96
C SER A 148 5.33 -4.40 -2.70
N LEU A 149 4.68 -3.50 -1.95
CA LEU A 149 4.14 -2.24 -2.45
C LEU A 149 4.56 -1.11 -1.51
N GLN A 150 5.31 -0.13 -2.02
CA GLN A 150 5.74 1.05 -1.30
C GLN A 150 4.82 2.21 -1.64
N LEU A 151 4.13 2.75 -0.65
CA LEU A 151 3.09 3.76 -0.76
C LEU A 151 3.46 4.98 0.09
N GLY A 152 3.07 6.16 -0.36
CA GLY A 152 3.16 7.36 0.47
C GLY A 152 2.21 8.43 -0.02
N THR A 153 2.09 9.50 0.74
CA THR A 153 1.08 10.54 0.52
C THR A 153 1.68 11.82 -0.06
N GLU A 154 3.01 11.93 -0.02
CA GLU A 154 3.77 13.10 -0.47
C GLU A 154 5.05 12.66 -1.16
N GLY A 155 5.45 13.38 -2.21
CA GLY A 155 6.69 13.11 -2.92
C GLY A 155 7.92 13.51 -2.12
N GLY A 156 9.07 12.92 -2.46
CA GLY A 156 10.35 13.24 -1.82
C GLY A 156 11.49 13.36 -2.82
N ARG A 157 12.42 14.28 -2.56
CA ARG A 157 13.65 14.41 -3.35
C ARG A 157 14.55 13.20 -3.06
N GLN A 158 15.25 12.71 -4.10
CA GLN A 158 16.12 11.54 -3.97
C GLN A 158 17.60 11.90 -3.89
N SER A 159 17.96 13.15 -4.17
CA SER A 159 19.33 13.64 -4.17
C SER A 159 19.41 15.05 -3.63
N GLY A 160 20.60 15.42 -3.15
CA GLY A 160 20.88 16.71 -2.54
C GLY A 160 20.96 16.63 -1.02
N ASN A 161 21.18 17.78 -0.39
CA ASN A 161 21.26 17.92 1.05
C ASN A 161 19.90 18.35 1.61
N CYS A 162 19.14 17.40 2.15
CA CYS A 162 17.80 17.68 2.69
C CYS A 162 17.77 17.81 4.20
N ASP A 163 18.81 17.34 4.91
CA ASP A 163 18.84 17.41 6.36
C ASP A 163 20.28 17.46 6.86
N SER A 164 20.82 18.67 7.00
CA SER A 164 22.07 18.92 7.76
C SER A 164 23.29 18.08 7.35
N GLY A 165 23.43 17.80 6.04
CA GLY A 165 24.49 16.97 5.46
C GLY A 165 24.07 15.53 5.17
N TYR A 166 22.81 15.15 5.40
CA TYR A 166 22.24 13.90 4.92
C TYR A 166 21.55 14.06 3.56
N SER A 167 21.70 13.03 2.75
CA SER A 167 21.09 12.89 1.44
C SER A 167 19.56 12.85 1.56
N CYS A 168 18.87 13.51 0.63
CA CYS A 168 17.42 13.45 0.54
C CYS A 168 16.86 12.03 0.42
N ALA A 169 17.65 11.08 -0.07
CA ALA A 169 17.29 9.67 -0.08
C ALA A 169 16.94 9.12 1.32
N TYR A 170 17.56 9.62 2.39
CA TYR A 170 17.31 9.15 3.75
C TYR A 170 15.99 9.66 4.32
N SER A 171 15.62 10.92 4.02
CA SER A 171 14.36 11.50 4.49
C SER A 171 13.15 11.07 3.65
N SER A 172 13.38 10.70 2.38
CA SER A 172 12.31 10.38 1.43
C SER A 172 11.99 8.89 1.36
N ASN A 173 12.74 8.00 2.03
CA ASN A 173 12.54 6.56 1.90
C ASN A 173 12.73 5.83 3.23
N ILE A 174 11.76 4.97 3.57
CA ILE A 174 11.83 4.05 4.72
C ILE A 174 12.10 2.60 4.29
N SER A 175 11.88 2.27 3.01
CA SER A 175 12.14 0.94 2.42
C SER A 175 13.49 0.89 1.71
N TRP A 176 14.27 -0.16 1.94
CA TRP A 176 15.64 -0.33 1.45
C TRP A 176 15.89 -1.77 0.99
N GLN A 177 16.15 -1.94 -0.32
CA GLN A 177 16.40 -3.25 -0.92
C GLN A 177 17.79 -3.79 -0.56
N SER A 178 18.78 -2.90 -0.52
CA SER A 178 20.16 -3.15 -0.09
C SER A 178 20.64 -1.97 0.74
N SER A 179 21.82 -2.08 1.34
CA SER A 179 22.41 -1.01 2.15
C SER A 179 22.49 0.33 1.43
N ASP A 180 22.61 0.35 0.12
CA ASP A 180 22.81 1.54 -0.72
C ASP A 180 21.65 1.81 -1.70
N ARG A 181 20.57 1.02 -1.63
CA ARG A 181 19.45 1.11 -2.59
C ARG A 181 18.12 1.29 -1.87
N PRO A 182 17.68 2.54 -1.66
CA PRO A 182 16.32 2.82 -1.20
C PRO A 182 15.32 2.46 -2.30
N ILE A 183 14.08 2.19 -1.88
CA ILE A 183 12.94 1.96 -2.78
C ILE A 183 11.98 3.14 -2.63
N PRO A 184 11.83 3.98 -3.68
CA PRO A 184 10.85 5.05 -3.69
C PRO A 184 9.42 4.53 -3.54
N HIS A 185 8.62 5.27 -2.79
CA HIS A 185 7.19 5.04 -2.68
C HIS A 185 6.41 5.69 -3.83
N GLU A 186 5.29 5.09 -4.19
CA GLU A 186 4.34 5.66 -5.14
C GLU A 186 3.34 6.54 -4.38
N THR A 187 3.14 7.76 -4.87
CA THR A 187 2.24 8.76 -4.27
C THR A 187 1.00 9.01 -5.10
N GLN A 188 0.94 8.51 -6.33
CA GLN A 188 -0.22 8.73 -7.21
C GLN A 188 -1.17 7.53 -7.11
N PRO A 189 -2.38 7.69 -6.55
CA PRO A 189 -3.35 6.60 -6.39
C PRO A 189 -3.65 5.89 -7.72
N ARG A 190 -3.71 6.66 -8.82
CA ARG A 190 -3.86 6.12 -10.18
C ARG A 190 -2.77 5.11 -10.53
N ARG A 191 -1.50 5.45 -10.31
CA ARG A 191 -0.37 4.55 -10.65
C ARG A 191 -0.38 3.29 -9.81
N VAL A 192 -0.76 3.39 -8.53
CA VAL A 192 -0.96 2.25 -7.64
C VAL A 192 -2.07 1.34 -8.18
N PHE A 193 -3.23 1.92 -8.50
CA PHE A 193 -4.38 1.21 -9.06
C PHE A 193 -4.01 0.48 -10.37
N GLU A 194 -3.34 1.17 -11.30
CA GLU A 194 -2.86 0.56 -12.53
C GLU A 194 -1.85 -0.56 -12.29
N ARG A 195 -0.96 -0.42 -11.30
CA ARG A 195 0.00 -1.47 -10.95
C ARG A 195 -0.70 -2.71 -10.39
N MET A 196 -1.80 -2.54 -9.67
CA MET A 196 -2.61 -3.61 -9.10
C MET A 196 -3.42 -4.36 -10.17
N PHE A 197 -4.00 -3.65 -11.14
CA PHE A 197 -5.01 -4.23 -12.02
C PHE A 197 -4.71 -4.19 -13.53
N LEU A 198 -3.79 -3.33 -13.97
CA LEU A 198 -3.53 -3.07 -15.40
C LEU A 198 -2.18 -3.60 -15.87
N ARG A 199 -1.64 -4.65 -15.25
CA ARG A 199 -0.53 -5.38 -15.84
C ARG A 199 -1.06 -6.10 -17.09
N GLY A 200 -0.69 -5.55 -18.25
CA GLY A 200 -0.99 -6.14 -19.55
C GLY A 200 -0.70 -7.63 -19.60
N THR A 201 -1.47 -8.36 -20.40
CA THR A 201 -1.13 -9.72 -20.81
C THR A 201 0.34 -9.79 -21.23
N LYS A 202 1.07 -10.88 -20.91
CA LYS A 202 2.45 -11.10 -21.37
C LYS A 202 2.54 -10.75 -22.88
N GLY A 203 3.32 -9.72 -23.22
CA GLY A 203 3.48 -9.23 -24.59
C GLY A 203 2.72 -7.95 -24.96
N GLU A 204 1.97 -7.31 -24.05
CA GLU A 204 1.34 -6.00 -24.31
C GLU A 204 2.42 -4.95 -24.63
N THR A 205 2.30 -4.31 -25.80
CA THR A 205 3.21 -3.24 -26.22
C THR A 205 2.92 -1.95 -25.44
N ARG A 206 3.95 -1.13 -25.21
CA ARG A 206 3.82 0.17 -24.54
C ARG A 206 2.75 1.06 -25.21
N THR A 207 2.59 0.97 -26.52
CA THR A 207 1.58 1.69 -27.30
C THR A 207 0.15 1.18 -27.05
N ALA A 208 -0.07 -0.13 -26.99
CA ALA A 208 -1.37 -0.70 -26.64
C ALA A 208 -1.79 -0.31 -25.22
N ARG A 209 -0.84 -0.31 -24.28
CA ARG A 209 -1.04 0.18 -22.91
C ARG A 209 -1.45 1.66 -22.90
N LEU A 210 -0.73 2.52 -23.62
CA LEU A 210 -1.04 3.95 -23.69
C LEU A 210 -2.38 4.24 -24.39
N GLN A 211 -2.74 3.49 -25.44
CA GLN A 211 -4.04 3.61 -26.10
C GLN A 211 -5.20 3.17 -25.20
N ARG A 212 -4.99 2.15 -24.35
CA ARG A 212 -5.95 1.72 -23.35
C ARG A 212 -6.14 2.76 -22.25
N LEU A 213 -5.04 3.32 -21.73
CA LEU A 213 -5.09 4.43 -20.76
C LEU A 213 -5.76 5.68 -21.35
N ALA A 214 -5.49 5.99 -22.62
CA ALA A 214 -6.09 7.12 -23.32
C ALA A 214 -7.60 6.97 -23.54
N ARG A 215 -8.12 5.74 -23.56
CA ARG A 215 -9.56 5.48 -23.73
C ARG A 215 -10.40 5.80 -22.49
N ARG A 216 -9.78 6.08 -21.32
CA ARG A 216 -10.46 6.37 -20.03
C ARG A 216 -11.68 5.46 -19.77
N SER A 217 -11.64 4.22 -20.25
CA SER A 217 -12.74 3.28 -20.05
C SER A 217 -12.47 2.57 -18.74
N SER A 218 -13.48 2.49 -17.87
CA SER A 218 -13.35 1.88 -16.55
C SER A 218 -12.78 0.47 -16.70
N ILE A 219 -11.84 0.11 -15.83
CA ILE A 219 -11.26 -1.24 -15.85
C ILE A 219 -12.35 -2.33 -15.76
N ILE A 220 -13.42 -2.03 -15.04
CA ILE A 220 -14.58 -2.90 -14.84
C ILE A 220 -15.27 -3.18 -16.17
N ASP A 221 -15.34 -2.20 -17.07
CA ASP A 221 -16.02 -2.35 -18.36
C ASP A 221 -15.31 -3.38 -19.24
N PHE A 222 -13.99 -3.53 -19.09
CA PHE A 222 -13.21 -4.53 -19.82
C PHE A 222 -13.40 -5.95 -19.29
N VAL A 223 -13.72 -6.12 -18.00
CA VAL A 223 -13.86 -7.44 -17.36
C VAL A 223 -15.31 -7.83 -17.12
N LEU A 224 -16.27 -6.95 -17.41
CA LEU A 224 -17.69 -7.13 -17.11
C LEU A 224 -18.31 -8.37 -17.76
N GLU A 225 -17.91 -8.68 -19.01
CA GLU A 225 -18.40 -9.87 -19.70
C GLU A 225 -17.92 -11.16 -19.02
N ASP A 226 -16.65 -11.19 -18.61
CA ASP A 226 -16.06 -12.34 -17.93
C ASP A 226 -16.60 -12.48 -16.49
N ALA A 227 -16.88 -11.36 -15.82
CA ALA A 227 -17.56 -11.33 -14.53
C ALA A 227 -18.96 -11.96 -14.62
N LYS A 228 -19.79 -11.52 -15.57
CA LYS A 228 -21.12 -12.10 -15.83
C LYS A 228 -21.06 -13.59 -16.12
N ARG A 229 -20.03 -14.03 -16.86
CA ARG A 229 -19.82 -15.45 -17.16
C ARG A 229 -19.47 -16.24 -15.90
N LEU A 230 -18.63 -15.68 -15.03
CA LEU A 230 -18.26 -16.30 -13.76
C LEU A 230 -19.46 -16.40 -12.82
N GLU A 231 -20.28 -15.35 -12.71
CA GLU A 231 -21.49 -15.31 -11.88
C GLU A 231 -22.42 -16.50 -12.16
N LEU A 232 -22.57 -16.93 -13.41
CA LEU A 232 -23.39 -18.08 -13.77
C LEU A 232 -22.98 -19.37 -13.04
N GLY A 233 -21.70 -19.52 -12.70
CA GLY A 233 -21.15 -20.66 -11.98
C GLY A 233 -21.04 -20.48 -10.46
N LEU A 234 -21.36 -19.30 -9.92
CA LEU A 234 -21.26 -18.99 -8.49
C LEU A 234 -22.60 -19.19 -7.76
N GLY A 235 -22.52 -19.55 -6.48
CA GLY A 235 -23.66 -19.54 -5.56
C GLY A 235 -24.04 -18.11 -5.11
N THR A 236 -25.19 -17.97 -4.46
CA THR A 236 -25.76 -16.66 -4.07
C THR A 236 -24.79 -15.79 -3.25
N GLU A 237 -24.13 -16.35 -2.24
CA GLU A 237 -23.19 -15.60 -1.40
C GLU A 237 -21.94 -15.16 -2.17
N ASP A 238 -21.42 -16.01 -3.06
CA ASP A 238 -20.25 -15.65 -3.86
C ASP A 238 -20.57 -14.62 -4.93
N ARG A 239 -21.78 -14.64 -5.51
CA ARG A 239 -22.26 -13.56 -6.38
C ARG A 239 -22.32 -12.25 -5.63
N ARG A 240 -22.89 -12.24 -4.42
CA ARG A 240 -22.96 -11.04 -3.58
C ARG A 240 -21.57 -10.48 -3.24
N LYS A 241 -20.61 -11.34 -2.88
CA LYS A 241 -19.20 -10.95 -2.63
C LYS A 241 -18.52 -10.39 -3.88
N LEU A 242 -18.77 -11.01 -5.04
CA LEU A 242 -18.23 -10.55 -6.32
C LEU A 242 -18.81 -9.17 -6.68
N ASP A 243 -20.12 -8.97 -6.55
CA ASP A 243 -20.79 -7.70 -6.80
C ASP A 243 -20.28 -6.58 -5.89
N GLU A 244 -20.15 -6.85 -4.58
CA GLU A 244 -19.60 -5.90 -3.61
C GLU A 244 -18.16 -5.50 -3.97
N TYR A 245 -17.34 -6.48 -4.39
CA TYR A 245 -15.97 -6.24 -4.83
C TYR A 245 -15.91 -5.38 -6.10
N LEU A 246 -16.68 -5.71 -7.14
CA LEU A 246 -16.71 -4.95 -8.39
C LEU A 246 -17.23 -3.53 -8.17
N GLY A 247 -18.23 -3.37 -7.30
CA GLY A 247 -18.73 -2.07 -6.86
C GLY A 247 -17.65 -1.23 -6.18
N GLY A 248 -16.96 -1.81 -5.18
CA GLY A 248 -15.89 -1.12 -4.45
C GLY A 248 -14.72 -0.70 -5.34
N VAL A 249 -14.30 -1.54 -6.30
CA VAL A 249 -13.25 -1.18 -7.27
C VAL A 249 -13.68 -0.01 -8.16
N ARG A 250 -14.94 -0.01 -8.63
CA ARG A 250 -15.49 1.09 -9.44
C ARG A 250 -15.60 2.39 -8.66
N ASP A 251 -15.99 2.33 -7.38
CA ASP A 251 -16.11 3.53 -6.54
C ASP A 251 -14.74 4.16 -6.26
N ILE A 252 -13.70 3.35 -6.06
CA ILE A 252 -12.32 3.84 -5.94
C ILE A 252 -11.85 4.46 -7.26
N GLU A 253 -12.09 3.81 -8.39
CA GLU A 253 -11.74 4.37 -9.70
C GLU A 253 -12.38 5.75 -9.92
N ARG A 254 -13.68 5.89 -9.61
CA ARG A 254 -14.40 7.17 -9.70
C ARG A 254 -13.87 8.24 -8.74
N ARG A 255 -13.45 7.87 -7.53
CA ARG A 255 -12.86 8.83 -6.58
C ARG A 255 -11.48 9.28 -7.02
N ILE A 256 -10.68 8.40 -7.63
CA ILE A 256 -9.41 8.76 -8.27
C ILE A 256 -9.68 9.75 -9.42
N GLU A 257 -10.63 9.47 -10.31
CA GLU A 257 -11.00 10.38 -11.41
C GLU A 257 -11.43 11.76 -10.91
N ARG A 258 -12.28 11.80 -9.87
CA ARG A 258 -12.73 13.07 -9.27
C ARG A 258 -11.56 13.87 -8.69
N LEU A 259 -10.63 13.23 -7.98
CA LEU A 259 -9.46 13.94 -7.46
C LEU A 259 -8.59 14.49 -8.60
N GLU A 260 -8.37 13.71 -9.65
CA GLU A 260 -7.63 14.15 -10.83
C GLU A 260 -8.30 15.36 -11.51
N GLU A 261 -9.64 15.37 -11.61
CA GLU A 261 -10.40 16.50 -12.13
C GLU A 261 -10.26 17.76 -11.25
N LEU A 262 -10.36 17.62 -9.93
CA LEU A 262 -10.21 18.73 -8.99
C LEU A 262 -8.79 19.33 -9.04
N ASP A 263 -7.76 18.49 -9.06
CA ASP A 263 -6.37 18.93 -9.17
C ASP A 263 -6.11 19.64 -10.53
N ALA A 264 -6.70 19.15 -11.62
CA ALA A 264 -6.59 19.78 -12.94
C ALA A 264 -7.27 21.16 -13.01
N ILE A 265 -8.42 21.32 -12.35
CA ILE A 265 -9.11 22.63 -12.23
C ILE A 265 -8.24 23.61 -11.45
N GLN A 266 -7.65 23.16 -10.34
CA GLN A 266 -6.81 24.02 -9.50
C GLN A 266 -5.52 24.48 -10.21
N GLN A 267 -4.94 23.63 -11.05
CA GLN A 267 -3.76 23.98 -11.87
C GLN A 267 -4.05 25.01 -12.97
N GLN A 268 -5.32 25.20 -13.35
CA GLN A 268 -5.73 26.19 -14.37
C GLN A 268 -6.07 27.56 -13.77
N ASP A 269 -6.19 27.67 -12.45
CA ASP A 269 -6.48 28.93 -11.76
C ASP A 269 -5.16 29.62 -11.34
N GLU A 270 -4.60 30.44 -12.24
CA GLU A 270 -3.37 31.23 -12.00
C GLU A 270 -3.48 32.26 -10.85
N SER A 271 -4.67 32.46 -10.28
CA SER A 271 -4.92 33.43 -9.21
C SER A 271 -4.74 32.87 -7.79
N LEU A 272 -4.60 31.56 -7.66
CA LEU A 272 -4.29 30.90 -6.38
C LEU A 272 -2.76 30.77 -6.24
N PRO A 273 -2.19 31.04 -5.04
CA PRO A 273 -0.75 30.92 -4.85
C PRO A 273 -0.24 29.53 -5.26
N ASP A 274 0.88 29.51 -5.99
CA ASP A 274 1.53 28.31 -6.50
C ASP A 274 1.85 27.33 -5.35
N PHE A 275 1.06 26.25 -5.27
CA PHE A 275 1.32 25.09 -4.40
C PHE A 275 1.97 23.95 -5.20
N SER A 276 2.98 24.24 -6.04
CA SER A 276 3.80 23.23 -6.75
C SER A 276 4.49 22.19 -5.84
N ALA A 277 4.37 22.31 -4.52
CA ALA A 277 4.41 21.19 -3.58
C ALA A 277 3.02 20.52 -3.52
N ALA A 278 2.68 19.73 -4.55
CA ALA A 278 1.38 19.10 -4.75
C ALA A 278 0.99 18.19 -3.56
N THR A 279 0.44 18.80 -2.54
CA THR A 279 -0.44 18.14 -1.58
C THR A 279 -1.80 18.11 -2.27
N PRO A 280 -2.45 16.94 -2.39
CA PRO A 280 -3.82 16.87 -2.88
C PRO A 280 -4.66 17.92 -2.15
N SER A 281 -5.48 18.67 -2.88
CA SER A 281 -6.38 19.70 -2.33
C SER A 281 -7.20 19.22 -1.12
N ASN A 282 -7.36 17.89 -1.00
CA ASN A 282 -7.84 17.19 0.17
C ASN A 282 -6.90 16.04 0.60
N ILE A 283 -5.85 16.36 1.37
CA ILE A 283 -4.90 15.37 1.93
C ILE A 283 -5.60 14.23 2.68
N SER A 284 -6.70 14.52 3.38
CA SER A 284 -7.46 13.49 4.11
C SER A 284 -8.07 12.47 3.16
N GLU A 285 -8.63 12.92 2.04
CA GLU A 285 -9.20 12.03 1.02
C GLU A 285 -8.11 11.22 0.32
N HIS A 286 -6.97 11.83 0.03
CA HIS A 286 -5.83 11.12 -0.55
C HIS A 286 -5.27 10.03 0.37
N ILE A 287 -5.07 10.35 1.66
CA ILE A 287 -4.66 9.35 2.67
C ILE A 287 -5.66 8.20 2.69
N ARG A 288 -6.97 8.49 2.72
CA ARG A 288 -8.02 7.46 2.70
C ARG A 288 -7.92 6.57 1.47
N LEU A 289 -7.79 7.15 0.28
CA LEU A 289 -7.67 6.37 -0.96
C LEU A 289 -6.42 5.47 -0.97
N MET A 290 -5.28 5.96 -0.50
CA MET A 290 -4.06 5.15 -0.40
C MET A 290 -4.26 3.96 0.56
N HIS A 291 -4.96 4.16 1.68
CA HIS A 291 -5.30 3.08 2.62
C HIS A 291 -6.30 2.09 2.02
N GLU A 292 -7.30 2.55 1.26
CA GLU A 292 -8.24 1.67 0.57
C GLU A 292 -7.55 0.79 -0.48
N LEU A 293 -6.61 1.35 -1.24
CA LEU A 293 -5.77 0.60 -2.18
C LEU A 293 -4.91 -0.45 -1.47
N MET A 294 -4.33 -0.11 -0.32
CA MET A 294 -3.61 -1.06 0.55
C MET A 294 -4.52 -2.23 0.98
N ILE A 295 -5.73 -1.93 1.47
CA ILE A 295 -6.70 -2.94 1.90
C ILE A 295 -7.09 -3.87 0.74
N ILE A 296 -7.34 -3.32 -0.44
CA ILE A 296 -7.71 -4.11 -1.62
C ILE A 296 -6.55 -4.99 -2.09
N ALA A 297 -5.32 -4.47 -2.10
CA ALA A 297 -4.15 -5.25 -2.45
C ALA A 297 -4.00 -6.48 -1.54
N PHE A 298 -4.28 -6.33 -0.25
CA PHE A 298 -4.29 -7.42 0.72
C PHE A 298 -5.47 -8.39 0.54
N ARG A 299 -6.70 -7.89 0.33
CA ARG A 299 -7.89 -8.73 0.11
C ARG A 299 -7.72 -9.64 -1.11
N LEU A 300 -7.05 -9.14 -2.14
CA LEU A 300 -6.78 -9.85 -3.38
C LEU A 300 -5.50 -10.70 -3.35
N ASP A 301 -4.78 -10.73 -2.23
CA ASP A 301 -3.46 -11.39 -2.10
C ASP A 301 -2.48 -10.97 -3.22
N LEU A 302 -2.59 -9.72 -3.70
CA LEU A 302 -1.69 -9.16 -4.72
C LEU A 302 -0.29 -8.95 -4.15
N THR A 303 -0.21 -8.66 -2.86
CA THR A 303 1.03 -8.60 -2.08
C THR A 303 0.76 -8.99 -0.62
N ARG A 304 1.82 -9.40 0.08
CA ARG A 304 1.80 -9.67 1.52
C ARG A 304 2.54 -8.62 2.34
N VAL A 305 3.20 -7.67 1.69
CA VAL A 305 4.00 -6.63 2.34
C VAL A 305 3.68 -5.27 1.73
N ILE A 306 3.25 -4.34 2.58
CA ILE A 306 3.02 -2.95 2.22
C ILE A 306 3.76 -2.05 3.21
N THR A 307 4.40 -1.02 2.68
CA THR A 307 5.13 -0.02 3.45
C THR A 307 4.71 1.36 2.98
#